data_AF-A0A8J6TVG2-F1
#
_entry.id   AF-A0A8J6TVG2-F1
#
_cell.length_a   1.000
_cell.length_b   1.000
_cell.length_c   1.000
_cell.angle_alpha   90.00
_cell.angle_beta   90.00
_cell.angle_gamma   90.00
#
_symmetry.space_group_name_H-M   'P 1'
#
loop_
_entity.id
_entity.type
_entity.pdbx_description
1 polymer ?
#
loop_
_entity_poly.entity_id
_entity_poly.type
_entity_poly.pdbx_seq_one_letter_code
_entity_poly.pdbx_strand_id
1 'polypeptide(L)'
;AYAGVLLLFFVIFGGGLAVAMGVVEEKVSRIVEILLATVKPAHLLWGKILGVGVVQIVSTVLLAATALVTATATGLLTIPDVAYTMVGVSSVWLVLGFLFFASLYAATGAMVSRQEEINSASWPLMVAAMGALYAAIFGMQAPDSTIIRVLAWIPPFSSTVVPMRVATGDASWTEVAGSFLVMAFATGLAVWIAGRIYRRSVLLTGLRVPWKTALGRV
;
A
#
# COMPACT_ATOMS: atom_id res chain seq x y z
N ALA A 1 13.70 14.20 -3.07
CA ALA A 1 12.22 14.09 -3.02
C ALA A 1 11.68 13.06 -4.03
N TYR A 2 11.90 13.22 -5.35
CA TYR A 2 11.44 12.26 -6.38
C TYR A 2 11.80 10.79 -6.13
N ALA A 3 13.06 10.49 -5.78
CA ALA A 3 13.48 9.13 -5.48
C ALA A 3 12.70 8.50 -4.32
N GLY A 4 12.39 9.28 -3.27
CA GLY A 4 11.60 8.81 -2.13
C GLY A 4 10.17 8.46 -2.54
N VAL A 5 9.53 9.31 -3.35
CA VAL A 5 8.17 9.05 -3.87
C VAL A 5 8.14 7.79 -4.75
N LEU A 6 9.16 7.59 -5.59
CA LEU A 6 9.28 6.37 -6.41
C LEU A 6 9.47 5.13 -5.56
N LEU A 7 10.32 5.17 -4.52
CA LEU A 7 10.50 4.06 -3.58
C LEU A 7 9.20 3.72 -2.86
N LEU A 8 8.46 4.72 -2.36
CA LEU A 8 7.14 4.52 -1.75
C LEU A 8 6.19 3.81 -2.71
N PHE A 9 6.16 4.24 -3.98
CA PHE A 9 5.33 3.60 -5.00
C PHE A 9 5.72 2.15 -5.25
N PHE A 10 7.01 1.84 -5.39
CA PHE A 10 7.48 0.45 -5.59
C PHE A 10 7.08 -0.46 -4.44
N VAL A 11 7.17 0.03 -3.20
CA VAL A 11 6.77 -0.73 -2.00
C VAL A 11 5.28 -0.99 -1.98
N ILE A 12 4.48 0.04 -2.23
CA ILE A 12 3.03 -0.03 -2.19
C ILE A 12 2.51 -0.94 -3.31
N PHE A 13 2.95 -0.71 -4.55
CA PHE A 13 2.46 -1.44 -5.71
C PHE A 13 3.02 -2.86 -5.76
N GLY A 14 4.34 -3.02 -5.62
CA GLY A 14 5.00 -4.32 -5.66
C GLY A 14 4.54 -5.21 -4.51
N GLY A 15 4.51 -4.68 -3.29
CA GLY A 15 4.05 -5.41 -2.12
C GLY A 15 2.55 -5.75 -2.19
N GLY A 16 1.71 -4.82 -2.65
CA GLY A 16 0.27 -5.08 -2.85
C GLY A 16 0.02 -6.21 -3.84
N LEU A 17 0.66 -6.16 -5.02
CA LEU A 17 0.51 -7.21 -6.04
C LEU A 17 1.02 -8.57 -5.53
N ALA A 18 2.14 -8.59 -4.79
CA ALA A 18 2.67 -9.80 -4.18
C ALA A 18 1.67 -10.42 -3.17
N VAL A 19 1.00 -9.60 -2.36
CA VAL A 19 -0.07 -10.09 -1.46
C VAL A 19 -1.22 -10.70 -2.27
N ALA A 20 -1.70 -10.03 -3.32
CA ALA A 20 -2.80 -10.53 -4.14
C ALA A 20 -2.47 -11.88 -4.80
N MET A 21 -1.30 -11.98 -5.43
CA MET A 21 -0.78 -13.20 -6.05
C MET A 21 -0.71 -14.35 -5.04
N GLY A 22 -0.13 -14.08 -3.87
CA GLY A 22 -0.01 -15.07 -2.82
C GLY A 22 -1.35 -15.56 -2.28
N VAL A 23 -2.40 -14.72 -2.22
CA VAL A 23 -3.74 -15.16 -1.79
C VAL A 23 -4.37 -16.09 -2.84
N VAL A 24 -4.21 -15.76 -4.12
CA VAL A 24 -4.76 -16.58 -5.21
C VAL A 24 -4.03 -17.90 -5.31
N GLU A 25 -2.71 -17.91 -5.13
CA GLU A 25 -1.92 -19.13 -5.10
C GLU A 25 -2.38 -20.08 -3.99
N GLU A 26 -2.61 -19.58 -2.77
CA GLU A 26 -3.16 -20.37 -1.65
C GLU A 26 -4.53 -20.98 -1.97
N LYS A 27 -5.36 -20.22 -2.70
CA LYS A 27 -6.70 -20.64 -3.11
C LYS A 27 -6.66 -21.70 -4.21
N VAL A 28 -5.82 -21.50 -5.23
CA VAL A 28 -5.69 -22.40 -6.39
C VAL A 28 -5.03 -23.72 -6.00
N SER A 29 -4.04 -23.68 -5.11
CA SER A 29 -3.32 -24.86 -4.63
C SER A 29 -4.11 -25.72 -3.63
N ARG A 30 -5.34 -25.32 -3.26
CA ARG A 30 -6.15 -25.91 -2.19
C ARG A 30 -5.46 -25.95 -0.82
N ILE A 31 -4.29 -25.33 -0.68
CA ILE A 31 -3.56 -25.21 0.61
C ILE A 31 -4.44 -24.48 1.63
N VAL A 32 -5.27 -23.54 1.17
CA VAL A 32 -6.15 -22.78 2.06
C VAL A 32 -7.17 -23.65 2.81
N GLU A 33 -7.63 -24.78 2.25
CA GLU A 33 -8.57 -25.69 2.93
C GLU A 33 -7.91 -26.34 4.16
N ILE A 34 -6.63 -26.71 4.04
CA ILE A 34 -5.84 -27.30 5.12
C ILE A 34 -5.47 -26.25 6.17
N LEU A 35 -5.06 -25.06 5.73
CA LEU A 35 -4.71 -23.95 6.64
C LEU A 35 -5.92 -23.48 7.46
N LEU A 36 -7.10 -23.45 6.85
CA LEU A 36 -8.32 -23.04 7.54
C LEU A 36 -8.88 -24.08 8.52
N ALA A 37 -8.41 -25.33 8.45
CA ALA A 37 -8.68 -26.34 9.48
C ALA A 37 -7.93 -26.06 10.79
N THR A 38 -6.86 -25.26 10.75
CA THR A 38 -5.98 -25.01 11.90
C THR A 38 -5.95 -23.55 12.34
N VAL A 39 -6.19 -22.60 11.43
CA VAL A 39 -6.06 -21.16 11.69
C VAL A 39 -7.28 -20.40 11.14
N LYS A 40 -7.79 -19.43 11.91
CA LYS A 40 -8.89 -18.57 11.47
C LYS A 40 -8.47 -17.74 10.24
N PRO A 41 -9.34 -17.53 9.22
CA PRO A 41 -8.96 -16.84 7.99
C PRO A 41 -8.40 -15.43 8.18
N ALA A 42 -8.88 -14.71 9.21
CA ALA A 42 -8.36 -13.37 9.51
C ALA A 42 -6.89 -13.37 9.93
N HIS A 43 -6.42 -14.39 10.65
CA HIS A 43 -5.02 -14.49 11.07
C HIS A 43 -4.11 -14.86 9.89
N LEU A 44 -4.60 -15.71 8.98
CA LEU A 44 -3.89 -16.05 7.74
C LEU A 44 -3.68 -14.81 6.87
N LEU A 45 -4.72 -14.00 6.68
CA LEU A 45 -4.64 -12.76 5.90
C LEU A 45 -3.64 -11.76 6.50
N TRP A 46 -3.75 -11.50 7.81
CA TRP A 46 -2.86 -10.57 8.49
C TRP A 46 -1.42 -11.05 8.50
N GLY A 47 -1.19 -12.35 8.72
CA GLY A 47 0.13 -12.96 8.63
C GLY A 47 0.75 -12.77 7.25
N LYS A 48 -0.02 -12.95 6.17
CA LYS A 48 0.45 -12.70 4.81
C LYS A 48 0.79 -11.23 4.56
N ILE A 49 -0.11 -10.30 4.92
CA ILE A 49 0.12 -8.86 4.72
C ILE A 49 1.37 -8.41 5.47
N LEU A 50 1.54 -8.82 6.73
CA LEU A 50 2.71 -8.48 7.53
C LEU A 50 3.98 -9.16 7.01
N GLY A 51 3.91 -10.43 6.61
CA GLY A 51 5.05 -11.17 6.05
C GLY A 51 5.58 -10.52 4.78
N VAL A 52 4.70 -10.23 3.82
CA VAL A 52 5.07 -9.49 2.59
C VAL A 52 5.55 -8.09 2.93
N GLY A 53 4.92 -7.42 3.89
CA GLY A 53 5.33 -6.10 4.37
C GLY A 53 6.75 -6.08 4.92
N VAL A 54 7.12 -7.04 5.75
CA VAL A 54 8.48 -7.18 6.29
C VAL A 54 9.49 -7.38 5.16
N VAL A 55 9.21 -8.29 4.22
CA VAL A 55 10.09 -8.53 3.07
C VAL A 55 10.28 -7.25 2.26
N GLN A 56 9.20 -6.50 2.03
CA GLN A 56 9.24 -5.28 1.25
C GLN A 56 10.00 -4.14 1.97
N ILE A 57 9.81 -4.00 3.29
CA ILE A 57 10.57 -3.04 4.10
C ILE A 57 12.06 -3.39 4.09
N VAL A 58 12.41 -4.65 4.33
CA VAL A 58 13.81 -5.11 4.30
C VAL A 58 14.44 -4.86 2.93
N SER A 59 13.73 -5.20 1.86
CA SER A 59 14.20 -4.97 0.48
C SER A 59 14.43 -3.48 0.20
N THR A 60 13.55 -2.62 0.72
CA THR A 60 13.65 -1.16 0.54
C THR A 60 14.80 -0.57 1.33
N VAL A 61 15.02 -1.03 2.57
CA VAL A 61 16.15 -0.60 3.40
C VAL A 61 17.47 -1.00 2.75
N LEU A 62 17.56 -2.23 2.22
CA LEU A 62 18.75 -2.70 1.51
C LEU A 62 19.02 -1.85 0.26
N LEU A 63 17.99 -1.56 -0.54
CA LEU A 63 18.12 -0.73 -1.74
C LEU A 63 18.49 0.72 -1.39
N ALA A 64 17.88 1.30 -0.35
CA ALA A 64 18.24 2.63 0.12
C ALA A 64 19.68 2.69 0.63
N ALA A 65 20.13 1.66 1.37
CA ALA A 65 21.50 1.58 1.87
C ALA A 65 22.52 1.47 0.73
N THR A 66 22.27 0.61 -0.27
CA THR A 66 23.17 0.50 -1.43
C THR A 66 23.20 1.78 -2.24
N ALA A 67 22.05 2.41 -2.49
CA ALA A 67 21.97 3.70 -3.17
C ALA A 67 22.77 4.79 -2.43
N LEU A 68 22.68 4.85 -1.10
CA LEU A 68 23.44 5.80 -0.29
C LEU A 68 24.95 5.54 -0.37
N VAL A 69 25.39 4.29 -0.23
CA VAL A 69 26.81 3.93 -0.31
C VAL A 69 27.38 4.32 -1.68
N THR A 70 26.70 3.97 -2.77
CA THR A 70 27.12 4.33 -4.13
C THR A 70 27.16 5.85 -4.33
N ALA A 71 26.16 6.56 -3.82
CA ALA A 71 26.08 8.02 -3.90
C ALA A 71 27.24 8.72 -3.18
N THR A 72 27.62 8.24 -2.00
CA THR A 72 28.77 8.76 -1.25
C THR A 72 30.10 8.40 -1.90
N ALA A 73 30.24 7.17 -2.43
CA ALA A 73 31.47 6.70 -3.07
C ALA A 73 31.77 7.42 -4.39
N THR A 74 30.73 7.84 -5.10
CA THR A 74 30.84 8.58 -6.37
C THR A 74 30.96 10.10 -6.17
N GLY A 75 30.81 10.60 -4.93
CA GLY A 75 30.79 12.03 -4.62
C GLY A 75 29.61 12.79 -5.22
N LEU A 76 28.57 12.07 -5.69
CA LEU A 76 27.47 12.63 -6.47
C LEU A 76 26.42 13.33 -5.59
N LEU A 77 26.38 13.02 -4.28
CA LEU A 77 25.39 13.53 -3.35
C LEU A 77 26.04 13.98 -2.04
N THR A 78 25.84 15.24 -1.68
CA THR A 78 25.92 15.72 -0.30
C THR A 78 24.60 15.40 0.38
N ILE A 79 24.62 14.57 1.42
CA ILE A 79 23.41 14.22 2.18
C ILE A 79 23.04 15.44 3.05
N PRO A 80 21.91 16.12 2.80
CA PRO A 80 21.48 17.23 3.65
C PRO A 80 20.95 16.68 4.98
N ASP A 81 21.11 17.40 6.08
CA ASP A 81 20.53 17.03 7.40
C ASP A 81 19.02 16.76 7.35
N VAL A 82 18.31 17.41 6.42
CA VAL A 82 16.87 17.24 6.15
C VAL A 82 16.53 15.80 5.74
N ALA A 83 17.50 15.02 5.24
CA ALA A 83 17.29 13.64 4.80
C ALA A 83 16.82 12.72 5.95
N TYR A 84 17.33 12.89 7.17
CA TYR A 84 16.95 12.03 8.31
C TYR A 84 15.49 12.22 8.70
N THR A 85 15.03 13.47 8.77
CA THR A 85 13.63 13.83 9.08
C THR A 85 12.70 13.33 7.99
N MET A 86 13.10 13.46 6.73
CA MET A 86 12.35 12.95 5.58
C MET A 86 12.18 11.43 5.62
N VAL A 87 13.24 10.69 5.96
CA VAL A 87 13.19 9.23 6.09
C VAL A 87 12.23 8.81 7.21
N GLY A 88 12.30 9.46 8.38
CA GLY A 88 11.42 9.18 9.50
C GLY A 88 9.94 9.35 9.16
N VAL A 89 9.57 10.52 8.62
CA VAL A 89 8.17 10.82 8.25
C VAL A 89 7.69 9.92 7.10
N SER A 90 8.53 9.69 6.09
CA SER A 90 8.18 8.82 4.96
C SER A 90 7.99 7.37 5.39
N SER A 91 8.68 6.90 6.43
CA SER A 91 8.56 5.52 6.91
C SER A 91 7.17 5.24 7.51
N VAL A 92 6.63 6.19 8.27
CA VAL A 92 5.26 6.08 8.83
C VAL A 92 4.24 6.02 7.70
N TRP A 93 4.39 6.90 6.70
CA TRP A 93 3.50 6.95 5.55
C TRP A 93 3.65 5.76 4.61
N LEU A 94 4.86 5.21 4.49
CA LEU A 94 5.12 3.95 3.80
C LEU A 94 4.31 2.82 4.41
N VAL A 95 4.36 2.67 5.74
CA VAL A 95 3.61 1.60 6.43
C VAL A 95 2.11 1.77 6.26
N LEU A 96 1.58 2.98 6.46
CA LEU A 96 0.14 3.24 6.29
C LEU A 96 -0.33 3.04 4.84
N GLY A 97 0.41 3.58 3.88
CA GLY A 97 0.12 3.42 2.45
C GLY A 97 0.19 1.96 2.02
N PHE A 98 1.25 1.25 2.43
CA PHE A 98 1.40 -0.18 2.18
C PHE A 98 0.22 -0.95 2.76
N LEU A 99 -0.12 -0.78 4.03
CA LEU A 99 -1.24 -1.50 4.67
C LEU A 99 -2.58 -1.21 3.98
N PHE A 100 -2.82 0.04 3.60
CA PHE A 100 -4.02 0.44 2.87
C PHE A 100 -4.13 -0.34 1.55
N PHE A 101 -3.12 -0.22 0.68
CA PHE A 101 -3.16 -0.89 -0.62
C PHE A 101 -3.08 -2.41 -0.49
N ALA A 102 -2.21 -2.95 0.36
CA ALA A 102 -2.09 -4.39 0.59
C ALA A 102 -3.42 -5.01 1.03
N SER A 103 -4.20 -4.32 1.87
CA SER A 103 -5.54 -4.79 2.24
C SER A 103 -6.50 -4.85 1.05
N LEU A 104 -6.51 -3.81 0.19
CA LEU A 104 -7.34 -3.79 -1.01
C LEU A 104 -6.90 -4.87 -2.02
N TYR A 105 -5.60 -5.03 -2.23
CA TYR A 105 -5.04 -6.06 -3.09
C TYR A 105 -5.34 -7.46 -2.56
N ALA A 106 -5.27 -7.67 -1.24
CA ALA A 106 -5.64 -8.95 -0.64
C ALA A 106 -7.12 -9.27 -0.84
N ALA A 107 -7.99 -8.27 -0.74
CA ALA A 107 -9.41 -8.42 -1.05
C ALA A 107 -9.62 -8.80 -2.52
N THR A 108 -8.93 -8.13 -3.45
CA THR A 108 -8.95 -8.45 -4.89
C THR A 108 -8.48 -9.87 -5.15
N GLY A 109 -7.36 -10.28 -4.55
CA GLY A 109 -6.84 -11.66 -4.63
C GLY A 109 -7.84 -12.69 -4.12
N ALA A 110 -8.55 -12.42 -3.04
CA ALA A 110 -9.57 -13.34 -2.53
C ALA A 110 -10.80 -13.47 -3.46
N MET A 111 -11.11 -12.45 -4.26
CA MET A 111 -12.25 -12.42 -5.17
C MET A 111 -12.00 -13.12 -6.50
N VAL A 112 -10.75 -13.18 -6.96
CA VAL A 112 -10.41 -13.87 -8.22
C VAL A 112 -10.14 -15.36 -7.98
N SER A 113 -10.21 -16.14 -9.06
CA SER A 113 -10.01 -17.61 -8.99
C SER A 113 -8.74 -18.08 -9.70
N ARG A 114 -8.09 -17.20 -10.47
CA ARG A 114 -6.90 -17.52 -11.29
C ARG A 114 -5.91 -16.37 -11.20
N GLN A 115 -4.62 -16.69 -11.26
CA GLN A 115 -3.56 -15.66 -11.19
C GLN A 115 -3.60 -14.72 -12.40
N GLU A 116 -3.98 -15.23 -13.57
CA GLU A 116 -4.13 -14.45 -14.80
C GLU A 116 -5.18 -13.32 -14.70
N GLU A 117 -6.17 -13.46 -13.80
CA GLU A 117 -7.22 -12.46 -13.57
C GLU A 117 -6.80 -11.37 -12.59
N ILE A 118 -5.66 -11.51 -11.88
CA ILE A 118 -5.25 -10.54 -10.87
C ILE A 118 -4.92 -9.20 -11.50
N ASN A 119 -4.18 -9.20 -12.62
CA ASN A 119 -3.77 -7.97 -13.29
C ASN A 119 -4.98 -7.18 -13.78
N SER A 120 -5.99 -7.85 -14.35
CA SER A 120 -7.23 -7.21 -14.80
C SER A 120 -8.13 -6.77 -13.64
N ALA A 121 -8.21 -7.56 -12.56
CA ALA A 121 -8.99 -7.21 -11.37
C ALA A 121 -8.35 -6.08 -10.53
N SER A 122 -7.03 -5.93 -10.60
CA SER A 122 -6.27 -4.94 -9.81
C SER A 122 -6.11 -3.60 -10.52
N TRP A 123 -6.59 -3.44 -11.76
CA TRP A 123 -6.43 -2.20 -12.52
C TRP A 123 -6.95 -0.95 -11.79
N PRO A 124 -8.12 -0.96 -11.10
CA PRO A 124 -8.56 0.21 -10.34
C PRO A 124 -7.59 0.61 -9.22
N LEU A 125 -6.97 -0.38 -8.57
CA LEU A 125 -5.99 -0.15 -7.51
C LEU A 125 -4.70 0.42 -8.09
N MET A 126 -4.28 -0.08 -9.26
CA MET A 126 -3.14 0.45 -9.99
C MET A 126 -3.36 1.91 -10.40
N VAL A 127 -4.55 2.26 -10.90
CA VAL A 127 -4.91 3.65 -11.23
C VAL A 127 -4.88 4.53 -9.99
N ALA A 128 -5.40 4.07 -8.86
CA ALA A 128 -5.34 4.82 -7.61
C ALA A 128 -3.89 5.02 -7.13
N ALA A 129 -3.04 4.00 -7.22
CA ALA A 129 -1.62 4.09 -6.86
C ALA A 129 -0.84 5.02 -7.80
N MET A 130 -1.11 4.97 -9.11
CA MET A 130 -0.58 5.90 -10.11
C MET A 130 -1.04 7.33 -9.85
N GLY A 131 -2.32 7.53 -9.52
CA GLY A 131 -2.84 8.84 -9.13
C GLY A 131 -2.10 9.42 -7.92
N ALA A 132 -1.88 8.60 -6.88
CA ALA A 132 -1.10 9.00 -5.71
C ALA A 132 0.36 9.34 -6.07
N LEU A 133 1.00 8.54 -6.92
CA LEU A 133 2.35 8.80 -7.42
C LEU A 133 2.42 10.13 -8.16
N TYR A 134 1.55 10.34 -9.15
CA TYR A 134 1.55 11.56 -9.96
C TYR A 134 1.17 12.80 -9.16
N ALA A 135 0.24 12.69 -8.21
CA ALA A 135 -0.09 13.79 -7.31
C ALA A 135 1.15 14.27 -6.54
N ALA A 136 2.00 13.36 -6.08
CA ALA A 136 3.26 13.73 -5.42
C ALA A 136 4.30 14.28 -6.41
N ILE A 137 4.44 13.69 -7.61
CA ILE A 137 5.39 14.15 -8.64
C ILE A 137 5.07 15.58 -9.09
N PHE A 138 3.84 15.84 -9.53
CA PHE A 138 3.41 17.16 -9.96
C PHE A 138 3.29 18.13 -8.77
N GLY A 139 2.96 17.60 -7.59
CA GLY A 139 2.91 18.40 -6.37
C GLY A 139 4.24 19.03 -5.98
N MET A 140 5.38 18.41 -6.32
CA MET A 140 6.70 19.04 -6.09
C MET A 140 6.92 20.32 -6.90
N GLN A 141 6.22 20.48 -8.03
CA GLN A 141 6.35 21.68 -8.86
C GLN A 141 5.46 22.83 -8.36
N ALA A 142 4.37 22.51 -7.65
CA ALA A 142 3.43 23.48 -7.11
C ALA A 142 2.89 23.00 -5.74
N PRO A 143 3.75 22.91 -4.72
CA PRO A 143 3.40 22.26 -3.46
C PRO A 143 2.32 23.02 -2.71
N ASP A 144 2.27 24.35 -2.84
CA ASP A 144 1.28 25.22 -2.22
C ASP A 144 -0.08 25.32 -2.93
N SER A 145 -0.24 24.66 -4.08
CA SER A 145 -1.49 24.69 -4.82
C SER A 145 -2.65 24.11 -4.00
N THR A 146 -3.84 24.68 -4.16
CA THR A 146 -5.06 24.24 -3.47
C THR A 146 -5.34 22.75 -3.68
N ILE A 147 -5.11 22.25 -4.91
CA ILE A 147 -5.32 20.83 -5.25
C ILE A 147 -4.41 19.93 -4.40
N ILE A 148 -3.13 20.27 -4.29
CA ILE A 148 -2.16 19.46 -3.54
C ILE A 148 -2.43 19.50 -2.04
N ARG A 149 -2.82 20.66 -1.52
CA ARG A 149 -3.27 20.80 -0.12
C ARG A 149 -4.49 19.94 0.16
N VAL A 150 -5.47 19.85 -0.76
CA VAL A 150 -6.65 18.98 -0.60
C VAL A 150 -6.28 17.51 -0.69
N LEU A 151 -5.47 17.12 -1.69
CA LEU A 151 -5.04 15.72 -1.88
C LEU A 151 -4.22 15.19 -0.70
N ALA A 152 -3.52 16.06 0.04
CA ALA A 152 -2.82 15.70 1.28
C ALA A 152 -3.74 15.13 2.37
N TRP A 153 -5.05 15.40 2.31
CA TRP A 153 -6.05 14.88 3.27
C TRP A 153 -6.83 13.67 2.77
N ILE A 154 -6.71 13.31 1.48
CA ILE A 154 -7.54 12.27 0.86
C ILE A 154 -6.74 10.96 0.72
N PRO A 155 -7.11 9.88 1.44
CA PRO A 155 -6.57 8.54 1.18
C PRO A 155 -6.96 8.05 -0.23
N PRO A 156 -6.05 7.42 -0.99
CA PRO A 156 -4.68 7.06 -0.64
C PRO A 156 -3.63 8.15 -0.95
N PHE A 157 -3.99 9.26 -1.58
CA PHE A 157 -3.05 10.30 -2.03
C PHE A 157 -2.19 10.88 -0.90
N SER A 158 -2.75 10.96 0.31
CA SER A 158 -2.03 11.40 1.50
C SER A 158 -0.74 10.61 1.78
N SER A 159 -0.65 9.32 1.41
CA SER A 159 0.54 8.49 1.66
C SER A 159 1.77 8.90 0.85
N THR A 160 1.59 9.62 -0.25
CA THR A 160 2.68 10.11 -1.11
C THR A 160 2.81 11.63 -1.06
N VAL A 161 1.68 12.34 -0.98
CA VAL A 161 1.64 13.81 -1.00
C VAL A 161 2.15 14.44 0.31
N VAL A 162 1.82 13.88 1.48
CA VAL A 162 2.28 14.44 2.76
C VAL A 162 3.79 14.31 2.95
N PRO A 163 4.43 13.14 2.74
CA PRO A 163 5.90 13.04 2.77
C PRO A 163 6.58 14.02 1.81
N MET A 164 6.00 14.21 0.64
CA MET A 164 6.49 15.14 -0.36
C MET A 164 6.42 16.59 0.15
N ARG A 165 5.29 17.04 0.70
CA ARG A 165 5.13 18.40 1.26
C ARG A 165 6.04 18.63 2.48
N VAL A 166 6.29 17.60 3.29
CA VAL A 166 7.27 17.66 4.38
C VAL A 166 8.69 17.81 3.84
N ALA A 167 9.01 17.11 2.75
CA ALA A 167 10.32 17.20 2.10
C ALA A 167 10.60 18.57 1.46
N THR A 168 9.57 19.26 1.00
CA THR A 168 9.68 20.62 0.42
C THR A 168 9.58 21.73 1.47
N GLY A 169 9.15 21.41 2.70
CA GLY A 169 9.02 22.37 3.79
C GLY A 169 7.66 23.07 3.86
N ASP A 170 6.68 22.63 3.08
CA ASP A 170 5.37 23.30 2.92
C ASP A 170 4.26 22.69 3.79
N ALA A 171 4.54 21.58 4.47
CA ALA A 171 3.58 20.92 5.37
C ALA A 171 3.68 21.45 6.80
N SER A 172 2.53 21.81 7.37
CA SER A 172 2.44 22.09 8.81
C SER A 172 2.37 20.79 9.63
N TRP A 173 2.90 20.79 10.86
CA TRP A 173 2.80 19.62 11.74
C TRP A 173 1.35 19.24 12.08
N THR A 174 0.43 20.21 12.09
CA THR A 174 -1.01 19.98 12.24
C THR A 174 -1.62 19.26 11.04
N GLU A 175 -1.18 19.59 9.83
CA GLU A 175 -1.58 18.89 8.61
C GLU A 175 -1.06 17.46 8.61
N VAL A 176 0.21 17.26 8.97
CA VAL A 176 0.82 15.91 9.06
C VAL A 176 0.05 15.03 10.04
N ALA A 177 -0.24 15.55 11.25
CA ALA A 177 -0.98 14.80 12.27
C ALA A 177 -2.45 14.56 11.87
N GLY A 178 -3.13 15.56 11.31
CA GLY A 178 -4.51 15.44 10.88
C GLY A 178 -4.68 14.45 9.73
N SER A 179 -3.86 14.56 8.69
CA SER A 179 -3.84 13.60 7.59
C SER A 179 -3.50 12.19 8.08
N PHE A 180 -2.60 12.06 9.08
CA PHE A 180 -2.24 10.76 9.66
C PHE A 180 -3.46 10.06 10.25
N LEU A 181 -4.28 10.78 11.03
CA LEU A 181 -5.50 10.22 11.61
C LEU A 181 -6.51 9.81 10.54
N VAL A 182 -6.70 10.64 9.51
CA VAL A 182 -7.62 10.33 8.39
C VAL A 182 -7.16 9.10 7.62
N MET A 183 -5.87 9.01 7.30
CA MET A 183 -5.32 7.84 6.61
C MET A 183 -5.36 6.60 7.50
N ALA A 184 -4.99 6.69 8.77
CA ALA A 184 -5.04 5.56 9.70
C ALA A 184 -6.47 5.01 9.83
N PHE A 185 -7.47 5.88 9.91
CA PHE A 185 -8.87 5.49 9.88
C PHE A 185 -9.25 4.79 8.57
N ALA A 186 -8.86 5.37 7.43
CA ALA A 186 -9.14 4.77 6.11
C ALA A 186 -8.44 3.42 5.93
N THR A 187 -7.20 3.26 6.42
CA THR A 187 -6.48 1.99 6.46
C THR A 187 -7.19 0.98 7.35
N GLY A 188 -7.63 1.37 8.55
CA GLY A 188 -8.41 0.50 9.43
C GLY A 188 -9.72 0.04 8.78
N LEU A 189 -10.40 0.92 8.06
CA LEU A 189 -11.61 0.59 7.30
C LEU A 189 -11.29 -0.37 6.14
N ALA A 190 -10.27 -0.08 5.34
CA ALA A 190 -9.86 -0.91 4.20
C ALA A 190 -9.48 -2.32 4.65
N VAL A 191 -8.72 -2.44 5.73
CA VAL A 191 -8.39 -3.68 6.42
C VAL A 191 -9.63 -4.44 6.88
N TRP A 192 -10.57 -3.75 7.54
CA TRP A 192 -11.79 -4.38 8.05
C TRP A 192 -12.66 -4.91 6.90
N ILE A 193 -12.80 -4.13 5.82
CA ILE A 193 -13.49 -4.53 4.58
C ILE A 193 -12.78 -5.73 3.94
N ALA A 194 -11.45 -5.67 3.79
CA ALA A 194 -10.65 -6.74 3.21
C ALA A 194 -10.80 -8.05 3.99
N GLY A 195 -10.74 -8.00 5.32
CA GLY A 195 -10.96 -9.17 6.18
C GLY A 195 -12.38 -9.74 6.07
N ARG A 196 -13.39 -8.90 5.87
CA ARG A 196 -14.78 -9.35 5.57
C ARG A 196 -14.86 -10.06 4.22
N ILE A 197 -14.25 -9.49 3.17
CA ILE A 197 -14.23 -10.07 1.82
C ILE A 197 -13.46 -11.39 1.82
N TYR A 198 -12.26 -11.41 2.39
CA TYR A 198 -11.41 -12.58 2.47
C TYR A 198 -12.13 -13.78 3.11
N ARG A 199 -12.74 -13.59 4.29
CA ARG A 199 -13.51 -14.66 4.97
C ARG A 199 -14.63 -15.25 4.12
N ARG A 200 -15.28 -14.43 3.28
CA ARG A 200 -16.42 -14.86 2.45
C ARG A 200 -15.98 -15.50 1.14
N SER A 201 -14.89 -15.03 0.55
CA SER A 201 -14.49 -15.39 -0.82
C SER A 201 -13.37 -16.42 -0.90
N VAL A 202 -12.61 -16.63 0.19
CA VAL A 202 -11.42 -17.49 0.15
C VAL A 202 -11.74 -18.97 -0.10
N LEU A 203 -12.87 -19.47 0.43
CA LEU A 203 -13.32 -20.86 0.23
C LEU A 203 -14.17 -21.05 -1.04
N LEU A 204 -14.54 -19.97 -1.72
CA LEU A 204 -15.38 -20.03 -2.92
C LEU A 204 -14.52 -20.32 -4.15
N THR A 205 -14.35 -21.60 -4.46
CA THR A 205 -13.76 -22.08 -5.71
C THR A 205 -14.87 -22.50 -6.68
N GLY A 206 -14.99 -21.80 -7.81
CA GLY A 206 -15.76 -22.29 -8.96
C GLY A 206 -17.14 -21.66 -9.25
N LEU A 207 -17.70 -20.78 -8.41
CA LEU A 207 -18.94 -20.06 -8.77
C LEU A 207 -18.79 -18.56 -8.49
N ARG A 208 -18.87 -17.74 -9.56
CA ARG A 208 -18.94 -16.28 -9.46
C ARG A 208 -20.13 -15.91 -8.57
N VAL A 209 -19.87 -15.38 -7.38
CA VAL A 209 -20.93 -14.80 -6.55
C VAL A 209 -21.12 -13.34 -6.98
N PRO A 210 -22.23 -13.00 -7.66
CA PRO A 210 -22.48 -11.63 -8.06
C PRO A 210 -22.69 -10.75 -6.82
N TRP A 211 -22.32 -9.47 -6.93
CA TRP A 211 -22.38 -8.46 -5.86
C TRP A 211 -23.72 -8.42 -5.10
N LYS A 212 -24.82 -8.74 -5.77
CA LYS A 212 -26.17 -8.80 -5.18
C LYS A 212 -26.32 -9.90 -4.13
N THR A 213 -25.66 -11.04 -4.31
CA THR A 213 -25.74 -12.18 -3.37
C THR A 213 -24.79 -12.00 -2.18
N ALA A 214 -23.68 -11.27 -2.36
CA ALA A 214 -22.75 -10.95 -1.27
C ALA A 214 -23.31 -9.93 -0.25
N LEU A 215 -24.34 -9.17 -0.63
CA LEU A 215 -24.97 -8.13 0.18
C LEU A 215 -26.39 -8.49 0.68
N GLY A 216 -26.98 -9.60 0.21
CA GLY A 216 -28.27 -10.09 0.70
C GLY A 216 -28.14 -10.75 2.08
N ARG A 217 -28.99 -10.35 3.03
CA ARG A 217 -29.22 -11.14 4.26
C ARG A 217 -29.95 -12.42 3.88
N VAL A 218 -29.53 -13.53 4.51
CA VAL A 218 -30.11 -14.88 4.42
C VAL A 218 -31.62 -14.84 4.65
#